data_AF-A0A9X2RV31-F1
#
_entry.id   AF-A0A9X2RV31-F1
#
_cell.length_a   1.000
_cell.length_b   1.000
_cell.length_c   1.000
_cell.angle_alpha   90.00
_cell.angle_beta   90.00
_cell.angle_gamma   90.00
#
_symmetry.space_group_name_H-M   'P 1'
#
loop_
_entity.id
_entity.type
_entity.pdbx_description
1 polymer ?
#
loop_
_entity_poly.entity_id
_entity_poly.type
_entity_poly.pdbx_seq_one_letter_code
_entity_poly.pdbx_strand_id
1 'polypeptide(L)' 'MLPIELQEHLASMAPMNQIAPADDMARAALFLLSDESRWTTGAIIPAEGGHHIGR' A
#
# COMPACT_ATOMS: atom_id res chain seq x y z
N MET A 1 3.53 19.33 -1.91
CA MET A 1 4.13 18.30 -1.05
C MET A 1 3.72 18.59 0.38
N LEU A 2 3.42 17.57 1.19
CA LEU A 2 3.15 17.75 2.63
C LEU A 2 4.43 18.22 3.35
N PRO A 3 4.34 18.96 4.47
CA PRO A 3 5.49 19.23 5.35
C PRO A 3 6.19 17.93 5.77
N ILE A 4 7.52 17.95 5.92
CA ILE A 4 8.32 16.73 6.16
C ILE A 4 7.91 16.04 7.47
N GLU A 5 7.68 16.82 8.53
CA GLU A 5 7.28 16.29 9.82
C GLU A 5 5.92 15.59 9.75
N LEU A 6 5.01 16.11 8.91
CA LEU A 6 3.73 15.46 8.65
C LEU A 6 3.91 14.16 7.85
N GLN A 7 4.84 14.12 6.90
CA GLN A 7 5.13 12.89 6.15
C GLN A 7 5.69 11.80 7.06
N GLU A 8 6.65 12.15 7.91
CA GLU A 8 7.26 11.22 8.88
C GLU A 8 6.21 10.71 9.88
N HIS A 9 5.36 11.60 10.40
CA HIS A 9 4.27 11.20 11.28
C HIS A 9 3.31 10.22 10.60
N LEU A 10 2.88 10.51 9.38
CA LEU A 10 1.96 9.63 8.63
C LEU A 10 2.62 8.28 8.31
N ALA A 11 3.89 8.28 7.93
CA ALA A 11 4.66 7.06 7.68
C ALA A 11 4.70 6.15 8.93
N SER A 12 4.90 6.75 10.11
CA SER A 12 4.99 6.02 11.39
C SER A 12 3.71 5.26 11.79
N MET A 13 2.58 5.57 11.15
CA MET A 13 1.30 4.89 11.43
C MET A 13 1.20 3.51 10.76
N ALA A 14 2.17 3.10 9.96
CA ALA A 14 2.19 1.80 9.30
C ALA A 14 3.54 1.10 9.58
N PRO A 15 3.57 -0.24 9.74
CA PRO A 15 4.80 -1.00 9.98
C PRO A 15 5.92 -0.76 8.96
N MET A 16 5.59 -0.50 7.70
CA MET A 16 6.61 -0.21 6.67
C MET A 16 7.26 1.17 6.82
N ASN A 17 6.75 2.03 7.70
CA ASN A 17 7.29 3.36 8.03
C ASN A 17 7.66 4.20 6.79
N GLN A 18 6.81 4.15 5.75
CA GLN A 18 6.99 4.88 4.51
C GLN A 18 5.65 5.33 3.92
N ILE A 19 5.64 6.48 3.26
CA ILE A 19 4.54 6.86 2.36
C ILE A 19 4.86 6.31 0.98
N ALA A 20 4.04 5.36 0.52
CA ALA A 20 4.20 4.81 -0.81
C ALA A 20 3.83 5.85 -1.90
N PRO A 21 4.61 5.99 -2.98
CA PRO A 21 4.20 6.75 -4.16
C PRO A 21 2.97 6.11 -4.85
N ALA A 22 2.26 6.91 -5.65
CA ALA A 22 1.11 6.43 -6.42
C ALA A 22 1.44 5.23 -7.32
N ASP A 23 2.68 5.17 -7.84
CA ASP A 23 3.16 4.08 -8.69
C ASP A 23 3.18 2.72 -7.97
N ASP A 24 3.32 2.67 -6.64
CA ASP A 24 3.20 1.41 -5.90
C ASP A 24 1.77 0.88 -5.91
N MET A 25 0.78 1.76 -5.84
CA MET A 25 -0.63 1.37 -5.95
C MET A 25 -0.94 0.88 -7.37
N ALA A 26 -0.37 1.55 -8.38
CA ALA A 26 -0.48 1.12 -9.77
C ALA A 26 0.18 -0.25 -9.99
N ARG A 27 1.34 -0.53 -9.38
CA ARG A 27 1.99 -1.85 -9.43
C ARG A 27 1.14 -2.95 -8.79
N ALA A 28 0.52 -2.68 -7.63
CA ALA A 28 -0.39 -3.62 -6.98
C ALA A 28 -1.61 -3.94 -7.86
N ALA A 29 -2.22 -2.91 -8.46
CA ALA A 29 -3.33 -3.09 -9.40
C ALA A 29 -2.89 -3.85 -10.67
N LEU A 30 -1.72 -3.53 -11.22
CA LEU A 30 -1.15 -4.20 -12.39
C LEU A 30 -0.94 -5.69 -12.14
N PHE A 31 -0.39 -6.06 -10.97
CA PHE A 31 -0.27 -7.47 -10.58
C PHE A 31 -1.64 -8.15 -10.56
N LEU A 32 -2.64 -7.54 -9.93
CA LEU A 32 -4.00 -8.10 -9.85
C LEU A 32 -4.70 -8.21 -11.21
N LEU A 33 -4.31 -7.39 -12.20
CA LEU A 33 -4.82 -7.45 -13.58
C LEU A 33 -4.01 -8.36 -14.51
N SER A 34 -2.90 -8.93 -14.04
CA SER A 34 -2.00 -9.77 -14.84
C SER A 34 -2.37 -11.25 -14.81
N ASP A 35 -1.78 -12.04 -15.71
CA ASP A 35 -1.95 -13.50 -15.73
C ASP A 35 -1.40 -14.18 -14.46
N GLU A 36 -0.52 -13.51 -13.71
CA GLU A 36 0.05 -14.02 -12.46
C GLU A 36 -1.00 -14.14 -11.34
N SER A 37 -2.07 -13.34 -11.40
CA SER A 37 -3.15 -13.36 -10.42
C SER A 37 -4.34 -14.23 -10.85
N ARG A 38 -4.26 -15.00 -11.95
CA ARG A 38 -5.41 -15.65 -12.63
C ARG A 38 -6.35 -16.49 -11.75
N TRP A 39 -5.90 -16.91 -10.57
CA TRP A 39 -6.69 -17.70 -9.61
C TRP A 39 -7.03 -16.96 -8.31
N THR A 40 -6.86 -15.64 -8.30
CA THR A 40 -7.21 -14.74 -7.20
C THR A 40 -8.47 -13.96 -7.57
N THR A 41 -9.58 -14.21 -6.86
CA THR A 41 -10.84 -13.48 -7.06
C THR A 41 -11.62 -13.40 -5.75
N GLY A 42 -12.53 -12.43 -5.63
CA GLY A 42 -13.40 -12.25 -4.47
C GLY A 42 -12.69 -11.85 -3.16
N ALA A 43 -11.40 -11.53 -3.22
CA ALA A 43 -10.59 -11.17 -2.05
C ALA A 43 -10.28 -9.67 -2.01
N ILE A 44 -10.13 -9.14 -0.79
CA ILE A 44 -9.60 -7.79 -0.54
C ILE A 44 -8.13 -7.95 -0.19
N ILE A 45 -7.23 -7.41 -1.01
CA ILE A 45 -5.79 -7.44 -0.78
C ILE A 45 -5.34 -6.03 -0.36
N PRO A 46 -4.95 -5.80 0.92
CA PRO A 46 -4.58 -4.48 1.39
C PRO A 46 -3.20 -4.03 0.88
N ALA A 47 -3.16 -2.85 0.25
CA ALA A 47 -1.94 -2.22 -0.27
C ALA A 47 -1.57 -0.97 0.55
N GLU A 48 -1.44 -1.11 1.87
CA GLU A 48 -1.40 0.02 2.82
C GLU A 48 -0.22 -0.02 3.80
N GLY A 49 0.87 -0.70 3.43
CA GLY A 49 2.08 -0.75 4.26
C GLY A 49 1.90 -1.43 5.63
N GLY A 50 0.81 -2.20 5.80
CA GLY A 50 0.43 -2.84 7.06
C GLY A 50 -0.36 -1.95 8.02
N HIS A 51 -0.92 -0.82 7.58
CA HIS A 51 -1.64 0.09 8.48
C HIS A 51 -2.80 -0.57 9.25
N HIS A 52 -3.55 -1.50 8.64
CA HIS A 52 -4.67 -2.19 9.32
C HIS A 52 -4.25 -3.28 10.31
N ILE A 53 -3.00 -3.76 10.31
CA ILE A 53 -2.56 -4.83 11.23
C ILE A 53 -2.07 -4.30 12.59
N GLY A 54 -1.80 -3.00 12.69
CA GLY A 54 -1.27 -2.36 13.91
C GLY A 54 -2.35 -1.93 14.91
N ARG A 55 -3.58 -2.43 14.80
CA ARG A 55 -4.73 -2.11 15.66
C ARG A 55 -5.40 -3.37 16.18
#